data_AF-A0A924YDN5-F1
#
_entry.id   AF-A0A924YDN5-F1
#
_cell.length_a   1.000
_cell.length_b   1.000
_cell.length_c   1.000
_cell.angle_alpha   90.00
_cell.angle_beta   90.00
_cell.angle_gamma   90.00
#
_symmetry.space_group_name_H-M   'P 1'
#
loop_
_entity.id
_entity.type
_entity.pdbx_description
1 polymer ?
#
loop_
_entity_poly.entity_id
_entity_poly.type
_entity_poly.pdbx_seq_one_letter_code
_entity_poly.pdbx_strand_id
1 'polypeptide(L)'
;MSRRSTRPRNQNVPHVSRKQAQEAAQAAALTGTASRVPRFIREFGYGVLRLPRALRMLIVGIFALLFTEMVRPTIDGLYLRFMFTHETRMLPALVLAAVGLGFYVLGWYLVVGLS
;
A
#
# COMPACT_ATOMS: atom_id res chain seq x y z
N MET A 1 -30.45 70.06 28.83
CA MET A 1 -30.88 68.64 28.74
C MET A 1 -30.92 68.24 27.27
N SER A 2 -29.99 67.40 26.80
CA SER A 2 -30.04 66.86 25.43
C SER A 2 -29.62 65.39 25.47
N ARG A 3 -30.56 64.51 25.12
CA ARG A 3 -30.43 63.04 25.19
C ARG A 3 -29.58 62.55 24.00
N ARG A 4 -28.39 61.99 24.27
CA ARG A 4 -27.63 61.25 23.26
C ARG A 4 -28.20 59.84 23.11
N SER A 5 -28.82 59.63 21.95
CA SER A 5 -29.22 58.34 21.40
C SER A 5 -28.01 57.43 21.21
N THR A 6 -28.01 56.30 21.90
CA THR A 6 -27.12 55.16 21.68
C THR A 6 -27.61 54.36 20.48
N ARG A 7 -26.89 54.41 19.35
CA ARG A 7 -27.14 53.52 18.20
C ARG A 7 -26.66 52.10 18.52
N PRO A 8 -27.39 51.05 18.11
CA PRO A 8 -26.98 49.67 18.30
C PRO A 8 -25.82 49.31 17.34
N ARG A 9 -24.83 48.61 17.91
CA ARG A 9 -23.65 48.08 17.25
C ARG A 9 -24.07 46.93 16.34
N ASN A 10 -24.04 47.17 15.03
CA ASN A 10 -24.31 46.17 14.00
C ASN A 10 -23.29 45.02 14.11
N GLN A 11 -23.70 43.88 14.66
CA GLN A 11 -22.95 42.63 14.67
C GLN A 11 -23.05 41.99 13.28
N ASN A 12 -22.21 42.46 12.35
CA ASN A 12 -21.89 41.69 11.15
C ASN A 12 -21.08 40.46 11.58
N VAL A 13 -21.78 39.36 11.87
CA VAL A 13 -21.16 38.06 12.09
C VAL A 13 -20.67 37.55 10.73
N PRO A 14 -19.36 37.34 10.53
CA PRO A 14 -18.83 36.97 9.22
C PRO A 14 -19.20 35.53 8.86
N HIS A 15 -20.17 35.39 7.94
CA HIS A 15 -20.56 34.11 7.32
C HIS A 15 -19.44 33.42 6.52
N VAL A 16 -18.28 34.07 6.37
CA VAL A 16 -17.09 33.56 5.65
C VAL A 16 -16.38 32.44 6.45
N SER A 17 -16.60 32.36 7.76
CA SER A 17 -15.83 31.46 8.64
C SER A 17 -16.16 29.97 8.47
N ARG A 18 -17.38 29.60 8.03
CA ARG A 18 -17.78 28.19 7.91
C ARG A 18 -17.17 27.50 6.68
N LYS A 19 -17.13 28.18 5.52
CA LYS A 19 -16.53 27.59 4.31
C LYS A 19 -15.02 27.42 4.46
N GLN A 20 -14.33 28.43 5.00
CA GLN A 20 -12.89 28.33 5.26
C GLN A 20 -12.56 27.28 6.33
N ALA A 21 -13.38 27.14 7.38
CA ALA A 21 -13.21 26.07 8.36
C ALA A 21 -13.45 24.67 7.75
N GLN A 22 -14.40 24.54 6.82
CA GLN A 22 -14.66 23.29 6.09
C GLN A 22 -13.53 22.94 5.11
N GLU A 23 -13.00 23.93 4.39
CA GLU A 23 -11.85 23.75 3.49
C GLU A 23 -10.58 23.36 4.26
N ALA A 24 -10.33 24.01 5.41
CA ALA A 24 -9.22 23.63 6.29
C ALA A 24 -9.40 22.22 6.88
N ALA A 25 -10.62 21.84 7.26
CA ALA A 25 -10.92 20.49 7.76
C ALA A 25 -10.79 19.42 6.66
N GLN A 26 -11.19 19.72 5.42
CA GLN A 26 -11.03 18.81 4.28
C GLN A 26 -9.56 18.67 3.87
N ALA A 27 -8.80 19.76 3.84
CA ALA A 27 -7.36 19.72 3.59
C ALA A 27 -6.62 18.90 4.66
N ALA A 28 -7.00 19.04 5.93
CA ALA A 28 -6.48 18.23 7.05
C ALA A 28 -6.90 16.76 6.96
N ALA A 29 -8.12 16.45 6.50
CA ALA A 29 -8.58 15.07 6.32
C ALA A 29 -7.85 14.35 5.18
N LEU A 30 -7.55 15.06 4.08
CA LEU A 30 -6.78 14.52 2.97
C LEU A 30 -5.31 14.28 3.34
N THR A 31 -4.71 15.12 4.20
CA THR A 31 -3.34 14.91 4.71
C THR A 31 -3.26 13.86 5.83
N GLY A 32 -4.30 13.73 6.66
CA GLY A 32 -4.34 12.75 7.76
C GLY A 32 -4.43 11.29 7.32
N THR A 33 -4.87 11.03 6.09
CA THR A 33 -5.08 9.67 5.57
C THR A 33 -3.84 9.13 4.82
N ALA A 34 -2.92 10.00 4.39
CA ALA A 34 -1.81 9.64 3.51
C ALA A 34 -0.59 9.02 4.21
N SER A 35 -0.55 8.94 5.55
CA SER A 35 0.70 8.61 6.29
C SER A 35 0.64 7.39 7.20
N ARG A 36 -0.38 6.53 7.08
CA ARG A 36 -0.42 5.25 7.81
C ARG A 36 0.30 4.13 7.05
N VAL A 37 1.54 4.37 6.66
CA VAL A 37 2.46 3.24 6.49
C VAL A 37 2.71 2.70 7.90
N PRO A 38 2.35 1.44 8.21
CA PRO A 38 2.58 0.85 9.52
C PRO A 38 4.05 1.04 9.92
N ARG A 39 4.32 1.45 11.17
CA ARG A 39 5.71 1.69 11.64
C ARG A 39 6.60 0.47 11.38
N PHE A 40 6.04 -0.72 11.55
CA PHE A 40 6.68 -2.00 11.24
C PHE A 40 7.24 -2.07 9.80
N ILE A 41 6.50 -1.62 8.77
CA ILE A 41 6.96 -1.67 7.38
C ILE A 41 8.15 -0.74 7.17
N ARG A 42 8.14 0.43 7.82
CA ARG A 42 9.27 1.38 7.76
C ARG A 42 10.50 0.82 8.46
N GLU A 43 10.34 0.32 9.68
CA GLU A 43 11.45 -0.27 10.45
C GLU A 43 12.04 -1.49 9.75
N PHE A 44 11.19 -2.36 9.22
CA PHE A 44 11.62 -3.52 8.43
C PHE A 44 12.35 -3.09 7.14
N GLY A 45 11.81 -2.10 6.43
CA GLY A 45 12.45 -1.56 5.22
C GLY A 45 13.86 -1.03 5.47
N TYR A 46 14.04 -0.18 6.49
CA TYR A 46 15.36 0.34 6.85
C TYR A 46 16.32 -0.76 7.35
N GLY A 47 15.80 -1.75 8.07
CA GLY A 47 16.59 -2.91 8.49
C GLY A 47 17.11 -3.72 7.31
N VAL A 48 16.25 -4.03 6.34
CA VAL A 48 16.61 -4.78 5.13
C VAL A 48 17.56 -3.98 4.23
N LEU A 49 17.39 -2.66 4.13
CA LEU A 49 18.25 -1.76 3.36
C LEU A 49 19.65 -1.58 3.96
N ARG A 50 19.90 -2.00 5.20
CA ARG A 50 21.25 -2.02 5.78
C ARG A 50 22.02 -3.31 5.52
N LEU A 51 21.35 -4.34 5.01
CA LEU A 51 21.96 -5.63 4.75
C LEU A 51 22.84 -5.61 3.50
N PRO A 52 23.88 -6.46 3.44
CA PRO A 52 24.68 -6.64 2.23
C PRO A 52 23.80 -7.18 1.10
N ARG A 53 24.12 -6.79 -0.15
CA ARG A 53 23.31 -7.07 -1.35
C ARG A 53 22.92 -8.54 -1.50
N ALA A 54 23.83 -9.46 -1.16
CA ALA A 54 23.57 -10.90 -1.20
C ALA A 54 22.45 -11.33 -0.24
N LEU A 55 22.41 -10.79 0.99
CA LEU A 55 21.35 -11.14 1.95
C LEU A 55 19.99 -10.63 1.50
N ARG A 56 19.93 -9.44 0.87
CA ARG A 56 18.68 -8.91 0.32
C ARG A 56 18.13 -9.82 -0.76
N MET A 57 18.99 -10.31 -1.68
CA MET A 57 18.58 -11.27 -2.70
C MET A 57 18.08 -12.58 -2.08
N LEU A 58 18.75 -13.06 -1.03
CA LEU A 58 18.34 -14.28 -0.33
C LEU A 58 16.98 -14.14 0.34
N ILE A 59 16.72 -13.02 1.03
CA ILE A 59 15.42 -12.74 1.67
C ILE A 59 14.30 -12.69 0.62
N VAL A 60 14.52 -11.98 -0.49
CA VAL A 60 13.56 -11.91 -1.59
C VAL A 60 13.32 -13.30 -2.20
N GLY A 61 14.38 -14.08 -2.40
CA GLY A 61 14.28 -15.45 -2.91
C GLY A 61 13.46 -16.35 -2.00
N ILE A 62 13.75 -16.36 -0.70
CA ILE A 62 13.00 -17.14 0.30
C ILE A 62 11.53 -16.71 0.32
N PHE A 63 11.27 -15.40 0.33
CA PHE A 63 9.91 -14.87 0.32
C PHE A 63 9.14 -15.30 -0.94
N ALA A 64 9.76 -15.20 -2.11
CA ALA A 64 9.16 -15.63 -3.37
C ALA A 64 8.86 -17.14 -3.37
N LEU A 65 9.78 -17.97 -2.86
CA LEU A 65 9.57 -19.41 -2.74
C LEU A 65 8.44 -19.75 -1.78
N LEU A 66 8.40 -19.12 -0.60
CA LEU A 66 7.31 -19.31 0.37
C LEU A 66 5.96 -18.94 -0.23
N PHE A 67 5.90 -17.81 -0.93
CA PHE A 67 4.67 -17.38 -1.60
C PHE A 67 4.26 -18.37 -2.71
N THR A 68 5.22 -18.84 -3.50
CA THR A 68 4.99 -19.81 -4.58
C THR A 68 4.40 -21.12 -4.03
N GLU A 69 4.96 -21.66 -2.95
CA GLU A 69 4.40 -22.85 -2.28
C GLU A 69 3.03 -22.59 -1.64
N MET A 70 2.78 -21.38 -1.13
CA MET A 70 1.44 -21.01 -0.62
C MET A 70 0.37 -21.00 -1.71
N VAL A 71 0.71 -20.54 -2.91
CA VAL A 71 -0.22 -20.43 -4.04
C VAL A 71 -0.37 -21.77 -4.78
N ARG A 72 0.60 -22.67 -4.66
CA ARG A 72 0.60 -24.01 -5.27
C ARG A 72 -0.71 -24.78 -5.12
N PRO A 73 -1.25 -25.05 -3.91
CA PRO A 73 -2.48 -25.82 -3.75
C PRO A 73 -3.69 -25.16 -4.44
N THR A 74 -3.70 -23.83 -4.53
CA THR A 74 -4.74 -23.08 -5.24
C THR A 74 -4.65 -23.29 -6.75
N ILE A 75 -3.44 -23.21 -7.32
CA ILE A 75 -3.23 -23.44 -8.76
C ILE A 75 -3.52 -24.90 -9.12
N ASP A 76 -3.01 -25.85 -8.33
CA ASP A 76 -3.24 -27.28 -8.55
C ASP A 76 -4.73 -27.62 -8.45
N GLY A 77 -5.43 -27.10 -7.45
CA GLY A 77 -6.87 -27.31 -7.29
C GLY A 77 -7.71 -26.71 -8.43
N LEU A 78 -7.33 -25.53 -8.93
CA LEU A 78 -7.98 -24.91 -10.08
C LEU A 78 -7.72 -25.70 -11.37
N TYR A 79 -6.48 -26.12 -11.58
CA TYR A 79 -6.09 -26.88 -12.75
C TYR A 79 -6.81 -28.23 -12.84
N LEU A 80 -6.85 -28.98 -11.73
CA LEU A 80 -7.52 -30.28 -11.67
C LEU A 80 -9.03 -30.19 -11.95
N ARG A 81 -9.66 -29.06 -11.59
CA ARG A 81 -11.10 -28.86 -11.77
C ARG A 81 -11.50 -28.41 -13.16
N PHE A 82 -10.69 -27.60 -13.84
CA PHE A 82 -11.12 -26.91 -15.07
C PHE A 82 -10.31 -27.28 -16.32
N MET A 83 -9.07 -27.74 -16.17
CA MET A 83 -8.08 -27.77 -17.27
C MET A 83 -7.33 -29.12 -17.36
N PHE A 84 -7.73 -30.12 -16.56
CA PHE A 84 -7.01 -31.39 -16.50
C PHE A 84 -7.20 -32.21 -17.78
N THR A 85 -6.11 -32.37 -18.52
CA THR A 85 -5.95 -33.40 -19.56
C THR A 85 -4.57 -34.07 -19.39
N HIS A 86 -4.40 -35.28 -19.92
CA HIS A 86 -3.13 -35.99 -19.80
C HIS A 86 -1.97 -35.27 -20.50
N GLU A 87 -2.25 -34.53 -21.56
CA GLU A 87 -1.25 -33.78 -22.33
C GLU A 87 -0.82 -32.49 -21.62
N THR A 88 -1.67 -31.90 -20.78
CA THR A 88 -1.40 -30.59 -20.14
C THR A 88 -0.72 -30.67 -18.78
N ARG A 89 -0.27 -31.84 -18.31
CA ARG A 89 0.27 -32.04 -16.94
C ARG A 89 1.42 -31.10 -16.54
N MET A 90 2.14 -30.50 -17.49
CA MET A 90 3.22 -29.54 -17.22
C MET A 90 2.75 -28.09 -17.02
N LEU A 91 1.53 -27.74 -17.43
CA LEU A 91 0.99 -26.37 -17.32
C LEU A 91 1.01 -25.81 -15.89
N PRO A 92 0.60 -26.55 -14.83
CA PRO A 92 0.62 -26.04 -13.46
C PRO A 92 2.02 -25.62 -13.04
N ALA A 93 3.02 -26.44 -13.34
CA ALA A 93 4.41 -26.17 -13.00
C ALA A 93 4.95 -24.93 -13.71
N LEU A 94 4.61 -24.73 -14.99
CA LEU A 94 4.98 -23.54 -15.74
C LEU A 94 4.32 -22.27 -15.19
N VAL A 95 3.04 -22.34 -14.85
CA VAL A 95 2.31 -21.22 -14.23
C VAL A 95 2.92 -20.88 -12.87
N LEU A 96 3.20 -21.88 -12.04
CA LEU A 96 3.87 -21.68 -10.76
C LEU A 96 5.25 -21.05 -10.90
N ALA A 97 6.06 -21.55 -11.85
CA ALA A 97 7.39 -20.99 -12.11
C ALA A 97 7.29 -19.53 -12.58
N ALA A 98 6.36 -19.21 -13.47
CA ALA A 98 6.14 -17.85 -13.95
C ALA A 98 5.68 -16.90 -12.83
N VAL A 99 4.74 -17.35 -11.98
CA VAL A 99 4.26 -16.59 -10.82
C VAL A 99 5.41 -16.35 -9.84
N GLY A 100 6.14 -17.40 -9.45
CA GLY A 100 7.26 -17.30 -8.52
C GLY A 100 8.37 -16.38 -9.04
N LEU A 101 8.69 -16.48 -10.34
CA LEU A 101 9.65 -15.59 -10.99
C LEU A 101 9.16 -14.13 -10.98
N GLY A 102 7.88 -13.88 -11.26
CA GLY A 102 7.29 -12.55 -11.21
C GLY A 102 7.41 -11.92 -9.81
N PHE A 103 7.11 -12.68 -8.75
CA PHE A 103 7.27 -12.23 -7.38
C PHE A 103 8.74 -11.99 -6.99
N TYR A 104 9.64 -12.85 -7.45
CA TYR A 104 11.08 -12.65 -7.24
C TYR A 104 11.58 -11.35 -7.89
N VAL A 105 11.25 -11.13 -9.17
CA VAL A 105 11.65 -9.91 -9.90
C VAL A 105 11.04 -8.67 -9.27
N LEU A 106 9.77 -8.72 -8.87
CA LEU A 106 9.10 -7.60 -8.21
C LEU A 106 9.74 -7.28 -6.86
N GLY A 107 9.99 -8.29 -6.03
CA GLY A 107 10.68 -8.13 -4.74
C GLY A 107 12.11 -7.64 -4.91
N TRP A 108 12.81 -8.11 -5.94
CA TRP A 108 14.16 -7.64 -6.27
C TRP A 108 14.14 -6.17 -6.68
N TYR A 109 13.21 -5.76 -7.55
CA TYR A 109 13.06 -4.36 -7.95
C TYR A 109 12.76 -3.45 -6.76
N LEU A 110 11.84 -3.87 -5.88
CA LEU A 110 11.46 -3.12 -4.67
C LEU A 110 12.59 -2.97 -3.64
N VAL A 111 13.43 -4.00 -3.46
CA VAL A 111 14.43 -4.06 -2.38
C VAL A 111 15.84 -3.67 -2.84
N VAL A 112 16.16 -3.92 -4.11
CA VAL A 112 17.50 -3.72 -4.70
C VAL A 112 17.50 -2.60 -5.74
N GLY A 113 16.42 -2.45 -6.52
CA GLY A 113 16.36 -1.46 -7.61
C GLY A 113 16.06 -0.02 -7.16
N LEU A 114 15.41 0.15 -6.01
CA LEU A 114 15.03 1.45 -5.44
C LEU A 114 16.08 2.03 -4.46
N SER A 115 17.17 1.30 -4.20
CA SER A 115 18.23 1.69 -3.27
C SER A 115 19.49 2.21 -3.96
#